data_AF-A0A349A059-F1
#
_entry.id   AF-A0A349A059-F1
#
_cell.length_a   1.000
_cell.length_b   1.000
_cell.length_c   1.000
_cell.angle_alpha   90.00
_cell.angle_beta   90.00
_cell.angle_gamma   90.00
#
_symmetry.space_group_name_H-M   'P 1'
#
loop_
_entity.id
_entity.type
_entity.pdbx_description
1 polymer ?
#
loop_
_entity_poly.entity_id
_entity_poly.type
_entity_poly.pdbx_seq_one_letter_code
_entity_poly.pdbx_strand_id
1 'polypeptide(L)'
;MKAQKYENVEFVINHSGDEGIKLSLIWRKGGLYLSLSGLFLTDGSTWYELPVKDLENITVVSDEPLKLRLKIPSLDIMVSGQRAERLLALRHFLLPSISGEGGTDKLKSLLRFRALGISDPELLSKLLNIDSQNVEDLTGIAKEKGLLDSDGRLTEAGDSLIFVPGEREGRHE
;
A
#
# COMPACT_ATOMS: atom_id res chain seq x y z
N MET A 1 9.46 -1.77 -19.45
CA MET A 1 8.51 -1.84 -18.31
C MET A 1 7.37 -0.87 -18.54
N LYS A 2 6.12 -1.26 -18.22
CA LYS A 2 4.97 -0.35 -18.21
C LYS A 2 4.71 0.05 -16.76
N ALA A 3 5.01 1.30 -16.41
CA ALA A 3 4.64 1.89 -15.13
C ALA A 3 3.52 2.91 -15.39
N GLN A 4 2.46 2.87 -14.59
CA GLN A 4 1.32 3.78 -14.70
C GLN A 4 1.47 4.90 -13.68
N LYS A 5 1.26 6.14 -14.13
CA LYS A 5 1.28 7.29 -13.24
C LYS A 5 0.18 7.16 -12.20
N TYR A 6 0.56 7.22 -10.94
CA TYR A 6 -0.36 7.22 -9.82
C TYR A 6 -0.77 8.65 -9.47
N GLU A 7 0.22 9.52 -9.24
CA GLU A 7 0.00 10.89 -8.76
C GLU A 7 1.23 11.80 -8.93
N ASN A 8 1.04 13.12 -8.91
CA ASN A 8 2.10 14.10 -8.67
C ASN A 8 2.38 14.22 -7.17
N VAL A 9 3.65 14.07 -6.79
CA VAL A 9 4.09 14.07 -5.40
C VAL A 9 5.26 15.02 -5.19
N GLU A 10 5.47 15.45 -3.96
CA GLU A 10 6.76 15.94 -3.49
C GLU A 10 7.44 14.82 -2.71
N PHE A 11 8.74 14.62 -2.90
CA PHE A 11 9.46 13.57 -2.19
C PHE A 11 10.89 13.96 -1.85
N VAL A 12 11.45 13.30 -0.85
CA VAL A 12 12.87 13.35 -0.51
C VAL A 12 13.37 11.94 -0.26
N ILE A 13 14.59 11.66 -0.69
CA ILE A 13 15.26 10.37 -0.53
C ILE A 13 16.52 10.62 0.30
N ASN A 14 16.61 9.98 1.46
CA ASN A 14 17.74 10.07 2.37
C ASN A 14 18.46 8.73 2.44
N HIS A 15 19.78 8.73 2.60
CA HIS A 15 20.53 7.52 2.87
C HIS A 15 20.55 7.23 4.38
N SER A 16 20.15 6.03 4.78
CA SER A 16 19.98 5.59 6.18
C SER A 16 21.27 5.49 7.00
N GLY A 17 22.44 5.83 6.45
CA GLY A 17 23.75 5.47 7.01
C GLY A 17 24.63 6.63 7.49
N ASP A 18 24.26 7.89 7.28
CA ASP A 18 25.10 9.02 7.66
C ASP A 18 24.59 9.69 8.94
N GLU A 19 24.93 9.12 10.09
CA GLU A 19 24.89 9.80 11.38
C GLU A 19 25.91 10.96 11.37
N GLY A 20 25.53 12.09 10.77
CA GLY A 20 26.35 13.30 10.78
C GLY A 20 26.27 14.17 9.54
N ILE A 21 25.79 13.65 8.41
CA ILE A 21 25.60 14.50 7.23
C ILE A 21 24.20 15.12 7.31
N LYS A 22 24.13 16.40 7.68
CA LYS A 22 22.98 17.26 7.39
C LYS A 22 22.92 17.48 5.88
N LEU A 23 22.57 16.43 5.12
CA LEU A 23 22.15 16.58 3.73
C LEU A 23 20.91 17.47 3.79
N SER A 24 21.03 18.68 3.26
CA SER A 24 19.89 19.54 3.00
C SER A 24 18.79 18.70 2.35
N LEU A 25 17.67 18.52 3.05
CA LEU A 25 16.53 17.72 2.63
C LEU A 25 15.81 18.43 1.49
N ILE A 26 16.33 18.28 0.27
CA ILE A 26 15.74 18.94 -0.90
C ILE A 26 14.52 18.12 -1.32
N TRP A 27 13.33 18.65 -1.00
CA TRP A 27 12.08 18.14 -1.54
C TRP A 27 12.04 18.36 -3.04
N ARG A 28 11.80 17.28 -3.78
CA ARG A 28 11.69 17.28 -5.23
C ARG A 28 10.24 17.16 -5.62
N LYS A 29 9.77 18.04 -6.51
CA LYS A 29 8.47 17.91 -7.17
C LYS A 29 8.57 16.89 -8.28
N GLY A 30 7.60 15.99 -8.35
CA GLY A 30 7.70 14.85 -9.24
C GLY A 30 6.42 14.05 -9.37
N GLY A 31 6.57 12.82 -9.83
CA GLY A 31 5.49 11.86 -9.98
C GLY A 31 5.81 10.53 -9.30
N LEU A 32 4.79 9.96 -8.69
CA LEU A 32 4.76 8.58 -8.22
C LEU A 32 4.07 7.72 -9.27
N TYR A 33 4.67 6.59 -9.60
CA TYR A 33 4.19 5.62 -10.56
C TYR A 33 4.17 4.23 -9.93
N LEU A 34 3.23 3.41 -10.39
CA LEU A 34 3.08 2.01 -9.97
C LEU A 34 3.37 1.09 -11.14
N SER A 35 4.04 -0.02 -10.86
CA SER A 35 4.15 -1.15 -11.77
C SER A 35 4.02 -2.46 -11.00
N LEU A 36 3.97 -3.58 -11.73
CA LEU A 36 3.98 -4.91 -11.12
C LEU A 36 5.26 -5.21 -10.33
N SER A 37 6.40 -4.58 -10.65
CA SER A 37 7.67 -4.85 -9.98
C SER A 37 7.97 -3.92 -8.79
N GLY A 38 7.24 -2.80 -8.65
CA GLY A 38 7.64 -1.80 -7.68
C GLY A 38 6.94 -0.46 -7.81
N LEU A 39 7.34 0.46 -6.92
CA LEU A 39 7.03 1.88 -7.00
C LEU A 39 8.15 2.60 -7.76
N PHE A 40 7.80 3.67 -8.45
CA PHE A 40 8.77 4.54 -9.10
C PHE A 40 8.50 5.98 -8.72
N LEU A 41 9.55 6.69 -8.35
CA LEU A 41 9.52 8.15 -8.18
C LEU A 41 10.32 8.78 -9.31
N THR A 42 9.89 9.95 -9.78
CA THR A 42 10.68 10.73 -10.72
C THR A 42 10.48 12.21 -10.48
N ASP A 43 11.55 12.99 -10.57
CA ASP A 43 11.51 14.46 -10.56
C ASP A 43 11.44 15.04 -11.99
N GLY A 44 11.20 14.19 -12.99
CA GLY A 44 11.20 14.54 -14.42
C GLY A 44 12.57 14.40 -15.09
N SER A 45 13.66 14.40 -14.32
CA SER A 45 15.03 14.19 -14.84
C SER A 45 15.54 12.78 -14.54
N THR A 46 15.23 12.29 -13.36
CA THR A 46 15.76 11.03 -12.83
C THR A 46 14.60 10.13 -12.44
N TRP A 47 14.76 8.83 -12.67
CA TRP A 47 13.83 7.80 -12.22
C TRP A 47 14.46 7.00 -11.09
N TYR A 48 13.72 6.85 -10.00
CA TYR A 48 14.09 6.10 -8.81
C TYR A 48 13.16 4.90 -8.72
N GLU A 49 13.73 3.70 -8.81
CA GLU A 49 12.99 2.45 -8.59
C GLU A 49 13.03 2.07 -7.11
N LEU A 50 11.86 1.78 -6.55
CA LEU A 50 11.68 1.31 -5.19
C LEU A 50 11.01 -0.07 -5.26
N PRO A 51 11.81 -1.16 -5.20
CA PRO A 51 11.27 -2.50 -5.19
C PRO A 51 10.40 -2.71 -3.94
N VAL A 52 9.13 -3.10 -4.11
CA VAL A 52 8.21 -3.30 -2.98
C VAL A 52 8.70 -4.39 -2.03
N LYS A 53 9.40 -5.41 -2.56
CA LYS A 53 10.02 -6.48 -1.78
C LYS A 53 11.07 -6.01 -0.77
N ASP A 54 11.66 -4.83 -1.01
CA ASP A 54 12.72 -4.26 -0.16
C ASP A 54 12.14 -3.22 0.81
N LEU A 55 10.82 -3.00 0.76
CA LEU A 55 10.10 -2.08 1.64
C LEU A 55 9.92 -2.72 3.01
N GLU A 56 10.59 -2.15 4.02
CA GLU A 56 10.57 -2.59 5.42
C GLU A 56 9.39 -1.99 6.19
N ASN A 57 8.99 -0.77 5.84
CA ASN A 57 7.90 -0.08 6.51
C ASN A 57 7.28 1.03 5.64
N ILE A 58 6.01 1.31 5.89
CA ILE A 58 5.26 2.45 5.36
C ILE A 58 4.42 3.08 6.49
N THR A 59 4.82 4.27 6.93
CA THR A 59 4.14 4.98 8.03
C THR A 59 3.63 6.34 7.60
N VAL A 60 2.54 6.78 8.23
CA VAL A 60 2.10 8.17 8.14
C VAL A 60 2.91 8.98 9.16
N VAL A 61 3.54 10.07 8.71
CA VAL A 61 4.38 10.94 9.57
C VAL A 61 3.81 12.35 9.73
N SER A 62 2.79 12.70 8.95
CA SER A 62 2.03 13.94 9.05
C SER A 62 0.72 13.73 8.28
N ASP A 63 -0.39 14.26 8.78
CA ASP A 63 -1.70 14.16 8.12
C ASP A 63 -2.02 15.41 7.27
N GLU A 64 -1.37 16.56 7.55
CA GLU A 64 -1.63 17.84 6.88
C GLU A 64 -0.32 18.61 6.56
N PRO A 65 0.14 18.62 5.29
CA PRO A 65 -0.29 17.73 4.22
C PRO A 65 0.14 16.29 4.54
N LEU A 66 -0.64 15.31 4.06
CA LEU A 66 -0.31 13.90 4.29
C LEU A 66 1.10 13.58 3.78
N LYS A 67 1.90 13.00 4.68
CA LYS A 67 3.26 12.52 4.39
C LYS A 67 3.37 11.07 4.79
N LEU A 68 3.83 10.27 3.84
CA LEU A 68 4.24 8.90 4.07
C LEU A 68 5.75 8.81 4.17
N ARG A 69 6.22 7.99 5.10
CA ARG A 69 7.60 7.55 5.18
C ARG A 69 7.68 6.11 4.70
N LEU A 70 8.48 5.89 3.66
CA LEU A 70 8.81 4.59 3.10
C LEU A 70 10.23 4.25 3.54
N LYS A 71 10.39 3.13 4.25
CA LYS A 71 11.70 2.69 4.75
C LYS A 71 12.17 1.47 3.97
N ILE A 72 13.39 1.55 3.42
CA ILE A 72 14.12 0.42 2.83
C ILE A 72 15.53 0.37 3.46
N PRO A 73 16.28 -0.76 3.40
CA PRO A 73 17.48 -0.99 4.22
C PRO A 73 18.51 0.15 4.22
N SER A 74 18.68 0.84 3.09
CA SER A 74 19.64 1.93 2.92
C SER A 74 19.02 3.29 2.61
N LEU A 75 17.69 3.39 2.46
CA LEU A 75 17.01 4.66 2.18
C LEU A 75 15.83 4.93 3.11
N ASP A 76 15.63 6.21 3.38
CA ASP A 76 14.48 6.74 4.08
C ASP A 76 13.83 7.79 3.19
N ILE A 77 12.62 7.49 2.72
CA ILE A 77 11.96 8.25 1.68
C ILE A 77 10.70 8.86 2.27
N MET A 78 10.57 10.17 2.20
CA MET A 78 9.32 10.84 2.53
C MET A 78 8.61 11.23 1.24
N VAL A 79 7.31 10.97 1.17
CA VAL A 79 6.46 11.30 0.03
C VAL A 79 5.24 12.06 0.54
N SER A 80 4.95 13.21 -0.07
CA SER A 80 3.75 14.00 0.17
C SER A 80 2.99 14.15 -1.15
N GLY A 81 1.68 13.92 -1.10
CA GLY A 81 0.82 13.87 -2.27
C GLY A 81 -0.07 15.10 -2.33
N GLN A 82 -0.59 15.38 -3.53
CA GLN A 82 -1.63 16.39 -3.68
C GLN A 82 -2.98 15.87 -3.16
N ARG A 83 -3.16 14.55 -3.11
CA ARG A 83 -4.38 13.86 -2.70
C ARG A 83 -4.06 12.85 -1.60
N ALA A 84 -4.38 13.23 -0.36
CA ALA A 84 -4.11 12.42 0.82
C ALA A 84 -4.72 11.01 0.71
N GLU A 85 -5.95 10.91 0.19
CA GLU A 85 -6.68 9.66 0.03
C GLU A 85 -5.95 8.65 -0.86
N ARG A 86 -5.22 9.12 -1.88
CA ARG A 86 -4.46 8.26 -2.78
C ARG A 86 -3.20 7.75 -2.11
N LEU A 87 -2.46 8.60 -1.41
CA LEU A 87 -1.31 8.11 -0.66
C LEU A 87 -1.73 7.13 0.45
N LEU A 88 -2.84 7.37 1.16
CA LEU A 88 -3.38 6.38 2.10
C LEU A 88 -3.73 5.06 1.41
N ALA A 89 -4.40 5.10 0.25
CA ALA A 89 -4.70 3.90 -0.52
C ALA A 89 -3.42 3.14 -0.93
N LEU A 90 -2.37 3.85 -1.35
CA LEU A 90 -1.06 3.27 -1.61
C LEU A 90 -0.51 2.57 -0.35
N ARG A 91 -0.61 3.21 0.81
CA ARG A 91 -0.19 2.60 2.07
C ARG A 91 -0.91 1.30 2.34
N HIS A 92 -2.24 1.30 2.28
CA HIS A 92 -3.02 0.08 2.51
C HIS A 92 -2.72 -1.01 1.48
N PHE A 93 -2.42 -0.63 0.23
CA PHE A 93 -2.03 -1.56 -0.82
C PHE A 93 -0.68 -2.25 -0.53
N LEU A 94 0.30 -1.50 0.00
CA LEU A 94 1.66 -2.01 0.20
C LEU A 94 1.86 -2.74 1.53
N LEU A 95 1.12 -2.38 2.58
CA LEU A 95 1.27 -2.97 3.92
C LEU A 95 1.32 -4.50 3.94
N PRO A 96 0.44 -5.24 3.24
CA PRO A 96 0.49 -6.71 3.22
C PRO A 96 1.81 -7.29 2.70
N SER A 97 2.49 -6.58 1.79
CA SER A 97 3.76 -7.05 1.20
C SER A 97 4.95 -6.80 2.13
N ILE A 98 4.81 -5.91 3.11
CA ILE A 98 5.87 -5.42 3.99
C ILE A 98 5.89 -6.18 5.33
N SER A 99 4.72 -6.45 5.90
CA SER A 99 4.60 -6.82 7.30
C SER A 99 5.11 -8.22 7.67
N GLY A 100 5.56 -9.06 6.73
CA GLY A 100 6.23 -10.34 7.02
C GLY A 100 5.48 -11.34 7.91
N GLU A 101 4.26 -11.04 8.37
CA GLU A 101 3.42 -11.92 9.17
C GLU A 101 2.87 -13.03 8.26
N GLY A 102 3.64 -14.11 8.20
CA GLY A 102 3.24 -15.36 7.62
C GLY A 102 2.01 -15.94 8.32
N GLY A 103 1.10 -16.51 7.52
CA GLY A 103 0.02 -17.41 7.97
C GLY A 103 -1.31 -16.71 8.24
N THR A 104 -1.30 -15.63 9.02
CA THR A 104 -2.46 -14.77 9.28
C THR A 104 -2.11 -13.40 8.72
N ASP A 105 -2.63 -12.95 7.58
CA ASP A 105 -4.05 -12.97 7.30
C ASP A 105 -4.28 -12.73 5.79
N LYS A 106 -3.92 -13.73 4.96
CA LYS A 106 -4.25 -13.72 3.52
C LYS A 106 -5.76 -13.47 3.32
N LEU A 107 -6.57 -13.89 4.29
CA LEU A 107 -7.98 -13.56 4.40
C LEU A 107 -8.19 -12.05 4.60
N LYS A 108 -7.64 -11.37 5.62
CA LYS A 108 -7.75 -9.90 5.71
C LYS A 108 -7.20 -9.17 4.49
N SER A 109 -6.11 -9.66 3.90
CA SER A 109 -5.54 -9.07 2.67
C SER A 109 -6.51 -9.20 1.49
N LEU A 110 -7.13 -10.38 1.33
CA LEU A 110 -8.21 -10.60 0.37
C LEU A 110 -9.37 -9.63 0.64
N LEU A 111 -9.81 -9.48 1.89
CA LEU A 111 -10.89 -8.56 2.26
C LEU A 111 -10.54 -7.10 1.97
N ARG A 112 -9.30 -6.67 2.20
CA ARG A 112 -8.81 -5.32 1.83
C ARG A 112 -8.85 -5.11 0.33
N PHE A 113 -8.41 -6.09 -0.47
CA PHE A 113 -8.50 -6.00 -1.93
C PHE A 113 -9.95 -5.95 -2.42
N ARG A 114 -10.86 -6.72 -1.80
CA ARG A 114 -12.30 -6.66 -2.07
C ARG A 114 -12.89 -5.28 -1.73
N ALA A 115 -12.49 -4.68 -0.61
CA ALA A 115 -12.90 -3.32 -0.22
C ALA A 115 -12.48 -2.25 -1.25
N LEU A 116 -11.36 -2.49 -1.95
CA LEU A 116 -10.86 -1.63 -3.02
C LEU A 116 -11.50 -1.92 -4.39
N GLY A 117 -12.47 -2.84 -4.46
CA GLY A 117 -13.14 -3.24 -5.70
C GLY A 117 -12.34 -4.23 -6.56
N ILE A 118 -11.26 -4.80 -6.03
CA ILE A 118 -10.44 -5.80 -6.74
C ILE A 118 -11.07 -7.18 -6.52
N SER A 119 -11.65 -7.72 -7.59
CA SER A 119 -12.36 -9.02 -7.57
C SER A 119 -11.79 -10.04 -8.54
N ASP A 120 -10.87 -9.64 -9.42
CA ASP A 120 -10.27 -10.50 -10.44
C ASP A 120 -9.37 -11.59 -9.80
N PRO A 121 -9.65 -12.89 -10.01
CA PRO A 121 -8.91 -13.97 -9.36
C PRO A 121 -7.42 -14.04 -9.74
N GLU A 122 -7.06 -13.74 -10.99
CA GLU A 122 -5.65 -13.75 -11.43
C GLU A 122 -4.84 -12.58 -10.86
N LEU A 123 -5.48 -11.43 -10.67
CA LEU A 123 -4.87 -10.30 -10.02
C LEU A 123 -4.73 -10.57 -8.52
N LEU A 124 -5.75 -11.12 -7.88
CA LEU A 124 -5.72 -11.50 -6.46
C LEU A 124 -4.64 -12.56 -6.17
N SER A 125 -4.47 -13.55 -7.03
CA SER A 125 -3.46 -14.60 -6.87
C SER A 125 -2.04 -14.01 -6.87
N LYS A 126 -1.76 -13.07 -7.78
CA LYS A 126 -0.51 -12.31 -7.85
C LYS A 126 -0.31 -11.41 -6.63
N LEU A 127 -1.35 -10.69 -6.20
CA LEU A 127 -1.28 -9.75 -5.08
C LEU A 127 -1.11 -10.45 -3.73
N LEU A 128 -1.72 -11.62 -3.56
CA LEU A 128 -1.65 -12.43 -2.34
C LEU A 128 -0.48 -13.42 -2.36
N ASN A 129 0.23 -13.52 -3.49
CA ASN A 129 1.30 -14.49 -3.75
C ASN A 129 0.87 -15.93 -3.40
N ILE A 130 -0.28 -16.34 -3.96
CA ILE A 130 -0.87 -17.68 -3.86
C ILE A 130 -1.43 -18.11 -5.21
N ASP A 131 -1.63 -19.39 -5.43
CA ASP A 131 -2.36 -19.85 -6.62
C ASP A 131 -3.85 -19.49 -6.56
N SER A 132 -4.51 -19.57 -7.72
CA SER A 132 -5.93 -19.24 -7.86
C SER A 132 -6.85 -20.14 -7.03
N GLN A 133 -6.48 -21.40 -6.81
CA GLN A 133 -7.27 -22.32 -5.99
C GLN A 133 -7.31 -21.84 -4.54
N ASN A 134 -6.15 -21.42 -4.01
CA ASN A 134 -6.05 -20.85 -2.67
C ASN A 134 -6.80 -19.50 -2.55
N VAL A 135 -6.94 -18.72 -3.62
CA VAL A 135 -7.79 -17.51 -3.63
C VAL A 135 -9.28 -17.89 -3.50
N GLU A 136 -9.72 -18.93 -4.23
CA GLU A 136 -11.08 -19.45 -4.16
C GLU A 136 -11.39 -20.01 -2.78
N ASP A 137 -10.47 -20.80 -2.21
CA ASP A 137 -10.61 -21.38 -0.87
C ASP A 137 -10.71 -20.27 0.20
N LEU A 138 -9.86 -19.24 0.12
CA LEU A 138 -9.94 -18.08 1.00
C LEU A 138 -11.25 -17.29 0.82
N THR A 139 -11.75 -17.18 -0.41
CA THR A 139 -13.04 -16.54 -0.69
C THR A 139 -14.19 -17.35 -0.11
N GLY A 140 -14.13 -18.68 -0.18
CA GLY A 140 -15.07 -19.60 0.46
C GLY A 140 -15.09 -19.40 1.99
N ILE A 141 -13.91 -19.44 2.62
CA ILE A 141 -13.75 -19.19 4.06
C ILE A 141 -14.30 -17.82 4.45
N ALA A 142 -14.08 -16.78 3.63
CA ALA A 142 -14.60 -15.44 3.88
C ALA A 142 -16.14 -15.38 3.86
N LYS A 143 -16.78 -16.09 2.93
CA LYS A 143 -18.25 -16.20 2.85
C LYS A 143 -18.83 -17.00 4.00
N GLU A 144 -18.22 -18.15 4.35
CA GLU A 144 -18.64 -18.98 5.49
C GLU A 144 -18.59 -18.21 6.81
N LYS A 145 -17.58 -17.35 6.97
CA LYS A 145 -17.42 -16.47 8.14
C LYS A 145 -18.32 -15.23 8.11
N GLY A 146 -19.12 -15.04 7.06
CA GLY A 146 -19.99 -13.86 6.89
C GLY A 146 -19.22 -12.56 6.66
N LEU A 147 -17.96 -12.63 6.22
CA LEU A 147 -17.09 -11.47 5.93
C LEU A 147 -17.30 -10.96 4.50
N LEU A 148 -17.75 -11.86 3.61
CA LEU A 148 -18.23 -11.54 2.27
C LEU A 148 -19.68 -12.04 2.10
N ASP A 149 -20.47 -11.35 1.28
CA ASP A 149 -21.80 -11.79 0.88
C ASP A 149 -21.76 -12.83 -0.27
N SER A 150 -22.92 -13.27 -0.74
CA SER A 150 -23.05 -14.23 -1.85
C SER A 150 -22.37 -13.75 -3.13
N ASP A 151 -22.38 -12.43 -3.37
CA ASP A 151 -21.80 -11.77 -4.54
C ASP A 151 -20.30 -11.48 -4.38
N GLY A 152 -19.72 -11.82 -3.22
CA GLY A 152 -18.32 -11.60 -2.91
C GLY A 152 -17.99 -10.16 -2.55
N ARG A 153 -18.98 -9.36 -2.12
CA ARG A 153 -18.81 -8.00 -1.60
C ARG A 153 -18.59 -8.04 -0.09
N LEU A 154 -17.90 -7.02 0.41
CA LEU A 154 -17.56 -6.90 1.83
C LEU A 154 -18.80 -6.63 2.67
N THR A 155 -18.97 -7.38 3.75
CA THR A 155 -20.01 -7.14 4.76
C THR A 155 -19.50 -6.20 5.87
N GLU A 156 -20.39 -5.71 6.74
CA GLU A 156 -20.00 -4.93 7.91
C GLU A 156 -19.04 -5.68 8.86
N ALA A 157 -19.19 -7.01 8.95
CA ALA A 157 -18.30 -7.87 9.71
C ALA A 157 -16.92 -7.99 9.06
N GLY A 158 -16.86 -8.09 7.73
CA GLY A 158 -15.62 -8.08 6.96
C GLY A 158 -14.89 -6.74 7.07
N ASP A 159 -15.63 -5.63 7.01
CA ASP A 159 -15.13 -4.27 7.20
C ASP A 159 -14.50 -4.08 8.59
N SER A 160 -15.23 -4.48 9.64
CA SER A 160 -14.75 -4.36 11.03
C SER A 160 -13.52 -5.22 11.32
N LEU A 161 -13.24 -6.25 10.51
CA LEU A 161 -12.07 -7.11 10.65
C LEU A 161 -10.80 -6.50 10.03
N ILE A 162 -10.94 -5.63 9.02
CA ILE A 162 -9.80 -5.04 8.31
C ILE A 162 -9.42 -3.64 8.80
N PHE A 163 -10.32 -2.97 9.53
CA PHE A 163 -10.11 -1.64 10.15
C PHE A 163 -9.91 -1.76 11.67
N VAL A 164 -8.90 -1.07 12.20
CA VAL A 164 -8.63 -1.00 13.66
C VAL A 164 -9.49 0.12 14.27
N PRO A 165 -10.01 -0.01 15.51
CA PRO A 165 -10.77 1.05 16.16
C PRO A 165 -9.94 2.35 16.22
N GLY A 166 -10.41 3.39 15.52
CA GLY A 166 -9.72 4.68 15.35
C GLY A 166 -9.68 5.19 13.89
N GLU A 167 -9.84 4.33 12.89
CA GLU A 167 -9.85 4.74 11.46
C GLU A 167 -11.26 5.11 10.93
N ARG A 168 -12.32 5.01 11.76
CA ARG A 168 -13.72 5.22 11.36
C ARG A 168 -14.23 6.67 11.41
N GLU A 169 -13.51 7.61 12.01
CA GLU A 169 -14.05 8.98 12.22
C GLU A 169 -14.11 9.85 10.95
N GLY A 170 -13.64 9.37 9.79
CA GLY A 170 -13.61 10.19 8.56
C GLY A 170 -14.59 9.83 7.44
N ARG A 171 -15.53 8.88 7.63
CA ARG A 171 -16.39 8.37 6.52
C ARG A 171 -17.90 8.42 6.76
N HIS A 172 -18.36 9.19 7.74
CA HIS A 172 -19.77 9.51 7.88
C HIS A 172 -19.97 11.03 7.88
N GLU A 173 -20.10 11.58 6.67
CA GLU A 173 -21.12 12.60 6.41
C GLU A 173 -22.33 11.90 5.77
#